data_AF-X1AUH0-F1
#
_entry.id   AF-X1AUH0-F1
#
_cell.length_a   1.000
_cell.length_b   1.000
_cell.length_c   1.000
_cell.angle_alpha   90.00
_cell.angle_beta   90.00
_cell.angle_gamma   90.00
#
_symmetry.space_group_name_H-M   'P 1'
#
loop_
_entity.id
_entity.type
_entity.pdbx_description
1 polymer ?
#
loop_
_entity_poly.entity_id
_entity_poly.type
_entity_poly.pdbx_seq_one_letter_code
_entity_poly.pdbx_strand_id
1 'polypeptide(L)' 'MGKRYDKEFKIEAVLLASEPGNTQAQIERNLGLGQGVISRWKRQLKS' A
#
# COMPACT_ATOMS: atom_id res chain seq x y z
N MET A 1 -7.43 17.14 -6.32
CA MET A 1 -8.14 15.86 -6.20
C MET A 1 -7.17 14.76 -5.82
N GLY A 2 -7.30 14.15 -4.64
CA GLY A 2 -6.49 12.98 -4.27
C GLY A 2 -6.94 11.76 -5.06
N LYS A 3 -6.00 10.92 -5.51
CA LYS A 3 -6.35 9.61 -6.10
C LYS A 3 -7.14 8.81 -5.06
N ARG A 4 -8.34 8.37 -5.44
CA ARG A 4 -9.14 7.42 -4.65
C ARG A 4 -8.80 6.02 -5.12
N TYR A 5 -8.45 5.18 -4.17
CA TYR A 5 -8.27 3.75 -4.38
C TYR A 5 -9.39 3.05 -3.62
N ASP A 6 -9.97 2.01 -4.23
CA ASP A 6 -10.94 1.16 -3.56
C ASP A 6 -10.30 0.39 -2.39
N LYS A 7 -11.13 -0.27 -1.59
CA LYS A 7 -10.69 -0.96 -0.38
C LYS A 7 -9.89 -2.23 -0.71
N GLU A 8 -10.26 -2.97 -1.74
CA GLU A 8 -9.63 -4.23 -2.13
C GLU A 8 -8.20 -4.00 -2.58
N PHE A 9 -7.98 -3.00 -3.45
CA PHE A 9 -6.65 -2.59 -3.90
C PHE A 9 -5.74 -2.21 -2.73
N LYS A 10 -6.26 -1.49 -1.73
CA LYS A 10 -5.46 -1.12 -0.54
C LYS A 10 -5.06 -2.34 0.27
N ILE A 11 -5.95 -3.32 0.40
CA ILE A 11 -5.69 -4.57 1.14
C ILE A 11 -4.63 -5.38 0.40
N GLU A 12 -4.79 -5.60 -0.90
CA GLU A 12 -3.84 -6.34 -1.73
C GLU A 12 -2.46 -5.69 -1.73
N ALA A 13 -2.37 -4.36 -1.89
CA ALA A 13 -1.10 -3.65 -1.84
C ALA A 13 -0.39 -3.81 -0.47
N VAL A 14 -1.14 -3.80 0.63
CA VAL A 14 -0.60 -4.00 1.98
C VAL A 14 -0.16 -5.45 2.20
N LEU A 15 -0.91 -6.43 1.68
CA LEU A 15 -0.54 -7.85 1.73
C LEU A 15 0.73 -8.11 0.93
N LEU A 16 0.79 -7.65 -0.32
CA LEU A 16 1.94 -7.77 -1.21
C LEU A 16 3.20 -7.17 -0.57
N ALA A 17 3.09 -5.98 0.03
CA ALA A 17 4.19 -5.34 0.74
C ALA A 17 4.58 -5.99 2.08
N SER A 18 3.80 -6.97 2.55
CA SER A 18 4.09 -7.75 3.75
C SER A 18 4.69 -9.13 3.42
N GLU A 19 4.74 -9.52 2.14
CA GLU A 19 5.39 -10.76 1.71
C GLU A 19 6.91 -10.71 1.92
N PRO A 20 7.55 -11.82 2.31
CA PRO A 20 9.01 -11.89 2.42
C PRO A 20 9.70 -11.50 1.11
N GLY A 21 10.71 -10.64 1.20
CA GLY A 21 11.46 -10.16 0.03
C GLY A 21 10.89 -8.89 -0.60
N ASN A 22 9.67 -8.46 -0.22
CA ASN A 22 9.11 -7.18 -0.64
C ASN A 22 9.37 -6.09 0.41
N THR A 23 9.58 -4.86 -0.07
CA THR A 23 9.59 -3.66 0.78
C THR A 23 8.45 -2.74 0.38
N GLN A 24 7.89 -2.00 1.35
CA GLN A 24 6.82 -1.04 1.06
C GLN A 24 7.22 -0.03 -0.01
N ALA A 25 8.45 0.49 0.06
CA ALA A 25 8.96 1.46 -0.91
C ALA A 25 9.04 0.89 -2.34
N GLN A 26 9.47 -0.37 -2.49
CA GLN A 26 9.50 -1.05 -3.78
C GLN A 26 8.09 -1.27 -4.34
N ILE A 27 7.16 -1.75 -3.52
CA ILE A 27 5.78 -1.95 -3.95
C ILE A 27 5.11 -0.62 -4.31
N GLU A 28 5.33 0.43 -3.53
CA GLU A 28 4.83 1.78 -3.85
C GLU A 28 5.34 2.26 -5.21
N ARG A 29 6.63 2.11 -5.49
CA ARG A 29 7.21 2.47 -6.80
C ARG A 29 6.62 1.63 -7.93
N ASN A 30 6.48 0.32 -7.74
CA ASN A 30 5.94 -0.59 -8.76
C ASN A 30 4.47 -0.30 -9.09
N LEU A 31 3.68 0.10 -8.10
CA LEU A 31 2.26 0.43 -8.24
C LEU A 31 2.00 1.91 -8.60
N GLY A 32 3.05 2.73 -8.75
CA GLY A 32 2.91 4.16 -9.01
C GLY A 32 2.27 4.95 -7.86
N LEU A 33 2.45 4.47 -6.63
CA LEU A 33 1.99 5.10 -5.40
C LEU A 33 3.04 6.08 -4.87
N GLY A 34 2.56 7.05 -4.08
CA GLY A 34 3.44 7.93 -3.33
C GLY A 34 4.13 7.19 -2.19
N GLN A 35 5.29 7.71 -1.77
CA GLN A 35 6.03 7.15 -0.64
C GLN A 35 5.19 7.19 0.66
N GLY A 36 5.19 6.08 1.40
CA GLY A 36 4.50 5.94 2.69
C GLY A 36 2.99 5.76 2.60
N VAL A 37 2.43 5.64 1.40
CA VAL A 37 1.01 5.34 1.17
C VAL A 37 0.62 3.99 1.78
N ILE A 38 1.44 2.95 1.59
CA ILE A 38 1.17 1.61 2.13
C ILE A 38 1.25 1.62 3.66
N SER A 39 2.21 2.33 4.24
CA SER A 39 2.32 2.52 5.70
C SER A 39 1.05 3.16 6.27
N ARG A 40 0.52 4.18 5.59
CA ARG A 40 -0.74 4.85 5.97
C ARG A 40 -1.93 3.88 5.91
N TRP A 41 -2.06 3.10 4.85
CA TRP A 41 -3.16 2.13 4.71
C TRP A 41 -3.07 1.02 5.74
N LYS A 42 -1.87 0.52 6.05
CA LYS A 42 -1.67 -0.47 7.12
C LYS A 42 -2.17 0.02 8.47
N ARG A 43 -2.06 1.33 8.77
CA ARG A 43 -2.63 1.93 9.98
C ARG A 43 -4.15 2.04 9.91
N GLN A 44 -4.70 2.43 8.76
CA GLN A 44 -6.14 2.58 8.53
C GLN A 44 -6.92 1.26 8.54
N LEU A 45 -6.28 0.14 8.13
CA LEU A 45 -6.92 -1.18 8.06
C LEU A 45 -6.84 -1.97 9.38
N LYS A 46 -6.02 -1.52 10.33
CA LYS A 46 -5.90 -2.14 11.66
C LYS A 46 -6.95 -1.62 12.66
N SER A 47 -7.60 -0.49 12.35
CA SER A 47 -8.73 0.07 13.11
C SER A 47 -10.05 -0.50 12.61
#